data_AF-A0A685YQ99-F1
#
_entry.id   AF-A0A685YQ99-F1
#
_cell.length_a   1.000
_cell.length_b   1.000
_cell.length_c   1.000
_cell.angle_alpha   90.00
_cell.angle_beta   90.00
_cell.angle_gamma   90.00
#
_symmetry.space_group_name_H-M   'P 1'
#
loop_
_entity.id
_entity.type
_entity.pdbx_description
1 polymer ?
#
loop_
_entity_poly.entity_id
_entity_poly.type
_entity_poly.pdbx_seq_one_letter_code
_entity_poly.pdbx_strand_id
1 'polypeptide(L)'
;MNNLLFYDIEVFQEDALVVFKNIDKKLVKLFHNNFDGVKDLITGKTLVGYNNHFYDDFILTAMLDGFTTHQIKKLNDEIIGGQRKKRIHPSIHSLDCFQQIDVAKPGLKKIEGNMGKMILESSVDFTIDRKLTEDELEEIIDYCSYDVDTTIEVFQMREYNYFNVKDTLIEMLPHNLQSKAHKWNTTTISANVLMDKPSPKWSDIRLGEYDPEGDYEMLKLVPQEVVDIWQDKEQKKKSITIKEFDCDIQFGFGGLHGVHSTRQRFENVKLLDVASMYPHIILNLQALGPATNKYHEILNKRIEVKHKDKKLSDALKLVLNSVYGNLKNQYSLLNNPNAALSVCVYGQIALYELCKRLSPFVTLVNINTDGVAFMTSSNEYKTIWKEWEEDFHLTLEEDNFELWIQKDVNNYIALQNGEIKTKGGDVSRYHSDQLFKNNSIRIIDICLVEYLVNNQDVLTTIQENLDKPHLFQYILQAGGTYKGTFDSDGKQYNKINRVFASRKEGILLQKKRQDDGLVRFPDTPDNMLVWNDECDKLKNFNQLIDITFYYNLAKQRIERWE
;
A
#
# COMPACT_ATOMS: atom_id res chain seq x y z
N MET A 1 9.58 -9.09 24.87
CA MET A 1 8.15 -9.19 24.49
C MET A 1 7.18 -9.02 25.68
N ASN A 2 7.53 -9.36 26.94
CA ASN A 2 6.69 -9.14 28.16
C ASN A 2 6.30 -7.67 28.51
N ASN A 3 6.65 -6.71 27.64
CA ASN A 3 6.42 -5.28 27.86
C ASN A 3 5.40 -4.67 26.88
N LEU A 4 4.80 -5.46 25.98
CA LEU A 4 3.75 -5.00 25.08
C LEU A 4 2.37 -5.15 25.74
N LEU A 5 1.55 -4.10 25.61
CA LEU A 5 0.12 -4.14 25.91
C LEU A 5 -0.66 -3.66 24.70
N PHE A 6 -1.66 -4.43 24.29
CA PHE A 6 -2.52 -4.11 23.16
C PHE A 6 -3.83 -3.55 23.68
N TYR A 7 -4.36 -2.52 23.04
CA TYR A 7 -5.53 -1.83 23.57
C TYR A 7 -6.39 -1.20 22.50
N ASP A 8 -7.64 -0.99 22.87
CA ASP A 8 -8.69 -0.34 22.10
C ASP A 8 -9.69 0.32 23.08
N ILE A 9 -10.41 1.34 22.62
CA ILE A 9 -11.23 2.20 23.47
C ILE A 9 -12.60 2.45 22.84
N GLU A 10 -13.65 2.29 23.65
CA GLU A 10 -15.02 2.63 23.25
C GLU A 10 -15.60 3.76 24.11
N VAL A 11 -16.30 4.70 23.46
CA VAL A 11 -16.82 5.92 24.09
C VAL A 11 -18.28 6.17 23.69
N PHE A 12 -19.15 6.13 24.70
CA PHE A 12 -20.57 6.50 24.67
C PHE A 12 -20.80 7.75 25.52
N GLN A 13 -22.03 8.26 25.56
CA GLN A 13 -22.34 9.47 26.32
C GLN A 13 -22.18 9.30 27.84
N GLU A 14 -22.61 8.16 28.38
CA GLU A 14 -22.60 7.82 29.80
C GLU A 14 -21.61 6.68 30.14
N ASP A 15 -20.97 6.08 29.13
CA ASP A 15 -20.03 4.97 29.30
C ASP A 15 -18.75 5.18 28.50
N ALA A 16 -17.60 4.88 29.10
CA ALA A 16 -16.35 4.76 28.39
C ALA A 16 -15.56 3.57 28.94
N LEU A 17 -14.93 2.81 28.06
CA LEU A 17 -14.13 1.64 28.46
C LEU A 17 -12.85 1.50 27.65
N VAL A 18 -11.87 0.82 28.23
CA VAL A 18 -10.62 0.46 27.58
C VAL A 18 -10.25 -0.97 27.93
N VAL A 19 -9.97 -1.77 26.90
CA VAL A 19 -9.53 -3.16 27.03
C VAL A 19 -8.02 -3.22 26.84
N PHE A 20 -7.31 -3.91 27.72
CA PHE A 20 -5.89 -4.22 27.58
C PHE A 20 -5.67 -5.73 27.51
N LYS A 21 -4.98 -6.19 26.46
CA LYS A 21 -4.53 -7.59 26.32
C LYS A 21 -3.02 -7.68 26.16
N ASN A 22 -2.47 -8.87 26.44
CA ASN A 22 -1.10 -9.20 26.08
C ASN A 22 -1.02 -9.78 24.66
N ILE A 23 0.18 -10.06 24.17
CA ILE A 23 0.40 -10.62 22.82
C ILE A 23 -0.24 -12.00 22.60
N ASP A 24 -0.53 -12.73 23.68
CA ASP A 24 -1.19 -14.04 23.65
C ASP A 24 -2.73 -13.92 23.69
N LYS A 25 -3.26 -12.71 23.43
CA LYS A 25 -4.70 -12.38 23.47
C LYS A 25 -5.37 -12.56 24.83
N LYS A 26 -4.59 -12.67 25.92
CA LYS A 26 -5.14 -12.77 27.27
C LYS A 26 -5.50 -11.38 27.78
N LEU A 27 -6.72 -11.25 28.29
CA LEU A 27 -7.16 -10.05 29.00
C LEU A 27 -6.22 -9.78 30.18
N VAL A 28 -5.58 -8.62 30.16
CA VAL A 28 -4.74 -8.12 31.26
C VAL A 28 -5.59 -7.28 32.20
N LYS A 29 -6.36 -6.35 31.64
CA LYS A 29 -7.26 -5.49 32.41
C LYS A 29 -8.33 -4.87 31.52
N LEU A 30 -9.52 -4.67 32.10
CA LEU A 30 -10.61 -3.86 31.55
C LEU A 30 -10.88 -2.74 32.55
N PHE A 31 -11.06 -1.51 32.05
CA PHE A 31 -11.54 -0.37 32.83
C PHE A 31 -12.83 0.14 32.19
N HIS A 32 -13.84 0.45 33.01
CA HIS A 32 -15.14 0.97 32.58
C HIS A 32 -15.59 2.04 33.57
N ASN A 33 -15.75 3.28 33.09
CA ASN A 33 -16.15 4.48 33.85
C ASN A 33 -15.30 4.86 35.10
N ASN A 34 -14.37 4.00 35.50
CA ASN A 34 -13.34 4.26 36.50
C ASN A 34 -11.99 3.86 35.90
N PHE A 35 -11.13 4.85 35.71
CA PHE A 35 -9.81 4.70 35.09
C PHE A 35 -8.66 4.78 36.11
N ASP A 36 -8.97 4.69 37.41
CA ASP A 36 -7.99 4.58 38.48
C ASP A 36 -7.13 3.32 38.26
N GLY A 37 -5.81 3.49 38.21
CA GLY A 37 -4.86 2.40 38.00
C GLY A 37 -4.47 2.17 36.53
N VAL A 38 -5.06 2.87 35.54
CA VAL A 38 -4.60 2.81 34.14
C VAL A 38 -3.13 3.24 34.06
N LYS A 39 -2.75 4.31 34.77
CA LYS A 39 -1.37 4.81 34.81
C LYS A 39 -0.40 3.74 35.34
N ASP A 40 -0.78 3.04 36.39
CA ASP A 40 0.05 2.01 37.01
C ASP A 40 0.23 0.81 36.06
N LEU A 41 -0.83 0.45 35.32
CA LEU A 41 -0.78 -0.62 34.33
C LEU A 41 0.18 -0.31 33.16
N ILE A 42 0.11 0.90 32.60
CA ILE A 42 0.83 1.25 31.36
C ILE A 42 2.27 1.72 31.61
N THR A 43 2.61 2.11 32.84
CA THR A 43 3.95 2.63 33.16
C THR A 43 5.02 1.57 32.88
N GLY A 44 6.01 1.92 32.05
CA GLY A 44 7.08 1.00 31.64
C GLY A 44 6.68 -0.02 30.57
N LYS A 45 5.46 0.09 30.02
CA LYS A 45 4.97 -0.73 28.90
C LYS A 45 4.99 0.07 27.59
N THR A 46 5.06 -0.67 26.49
CA THR A 46 4.83 -0.14 25.14
C THR A 46 3.43 -0.54 24.72
N LEU A 47 2.58 0.46 24.50
CA LEU A 47 1.21 0.25 24.06
C LEU A 47 1.15 0.03 22.55
N VAL A 48 0.23 -0.80 22.08
CA VAL A 48 0.01 -1.04 20.66
C VAL A 48 -1.48 -0.94 20.37
N GLY A 49 -1.86 -0.04 19.48
CA GLY A 49 -3.24 0.12 19.03
C GLY A 49 -3.34 0.15 17.50
N TYR A 50 -4.56 0.33 17.00
CA TYR A 50 -4.82 0.50 15.57
C TYR A 50 -5.38 1.89 15.30
N ASN A 51 -4.61 2.75 14.61
CA ASN A 51 -4.93 4.17 14.39
C ASN A 51 -4.94 5.00 15.69
N ASN A 52 -4.31 4.49 16.76
CA ASN A 52 -4.29 5.10 18.08
C ASN A 52 -3.58 6.47 18.13
N HIS A 53 -2.59 6.71 17.27
CA HIS A 53 -1.92 8.01 17.19
C HIS A 53 -2.87 9.17 16.81
N PHE A 54 -3.99 8.86 16.18
CA PHE A 54 -4.98 9.85 15.74
C PHE A 54 -6.23 9.89 16.62
N TYR A 55 -6.44 8.88 17.47
CA TYR A 55 -7.65 8.74 18.28
C TYR A 55 -7.34 8.27 19.71
N ASP A 56 -7.06 6.98 19.92
CA ASP A 56 -7.03 6.36 21.26
C ASP A 56 -5.98 6.96 22.20
N ASP A 57 -4.81 7.36 21.70
CA ASP A 57 -3.78 8.04 22.52
C ASP A 57 -4.34 9.31 23.20
N PHE A 58 -5.24 10.03 22.53
CA PHE A 58 -5.87 11.25 23.08
C PHE A 58 -6.97 10.93 24.08
N ILE A 59 -7.77 9.89 23.82
CA ILE A 59 -8.81 9.46 24.75
C ILE A 59 -8.18 8.88 26.01
N LEU A 60 -7.14 8.05 25.88
CA LEU A 60 -6.36 7.52 27.00
C LEU A 60 -5.69 8.64 27.80
N THR A 61 -5.26 9.72 27.14
CA THR A 61 -4.75 10.93 27.82
C THR A 61 -5.83 11.54 28.72
N ALA A 62 -7.07 11.68 28.24
CA ALA A 62 -8.17 12.20 29.03
C ALA A 62 -8.53 11.29 30.22
N MET A 63 -8.54 9.97 30.01
CA MET A 63 -8.71 8.98 31.09
C MET A 63 -7.63 9.15 32.17
N LEU A 64 -6.36 9.30 31.78
CA LEU A 64 -5.24 9.51 32.70
C LEU A 64 -5.27 10.87 33.42
N ASP A 65 -5.82 11.89 32.78
CA ASP A 65 -6.01 13.23 33.36
C ASP A 65 -7.24 13.32 34.29
N GLY A 66 -7.98 12.21 34.49
CA GLY A 66 -9.12 12.15 35.40
C GLY A 66 -10.39 12.81 34.84
N PHE A 67 -10.56 12.84 33.52
CA PHE A 67 -11.76 13.40 32.90
C PHE A 67 -12.98 12.54 33.22
N THR A 68 -14.13 13.17 33.41
CA THR A 68 -15.42 12.46 33.53
C THR A 68 -15.84 11.87 32.18
N THR A 69 -16.72 10.87 32.18
CA THR A 69 -17.20 10.22 30.95
C THR A 69 -17.78 11.22 29.94
N HIS A 70 -18.56 12.21 30.39
CA HIS A 70 -19.04 13.28 29.50
C HIS A 70 -17.92 14.14 28.89
N GLN A 71 -16.86 14.43 29.65
CA GLN A 71 -15.71 15.17 29.12
C GLN A 71 -14.95 14.34 28.10
N ILE A 72 -14.83 13.02 28.33
CA ILE A 72 -14.28 12.07 27.37
C ILE A 72 -15.14 12.02 26.10
N LYS A 73 -16.47 11.91 26.22
CA LYS A 73 -17.39 11.95 25.06
C LYS A 73 -17.26 13.24 24.26
N LYS A 74 -17.17 14.39 24.94
CA LYS A 74 -16.95 15.67 24.27
C LYS A 74 -15.64 15.66 23.47
N LEU A 75 -14.56 15.16 24.05
CA LEU A 75 -13.27 15.03 23.35
C LEU A 75 -13.38 14.07 22.15
N ASN A 76 -14.05 12.92 22.32
CA ASN A 76 -14.34 11.97 21.26
C ASN A 76 -15.04 12.66 20.07
N ASP A 77 -16.12 13.39 20.33
CA ASP A 77 -16.91 14.04 19.27
C ASP A 77 -16.12 15.15 18.56
N GLU A 78 -15.26 15.86 19.30
CA GLU A 78 -14.33 16.82 18.70
C GLU A 78 -13.33 16.14 17.76
N ILE A 79 -12.77 14.98 18.13
CA ILE A 79 -11.81 14.24 17.29
C ILE A 79 -12.51 13.66 16.06
N ILE A 80 -13.68 13.02 16.23
CA ILE A 80 -14.50 12.49 15.13
C ILE A 80 -14.92 13.62 14.19
N GLY A 81 -15.23 14.80 14.72
CA GLY A 81 -15.50 16.03 13.96
C GLY A 81 -14.28 16.62 13.24
N GLY A 82 -13.10 15.99 13.33
CA GLY A 82 -11.89 16.36 12.62
C GLY A 82 -10.98 17.34 13.34
N GLN A 83 -11.23 17.66 14.62
CA GLN A 83 -10.35 18.54 15.39
C GLN A 83 -9.04 17.82 15.74
N ARG A 84 -7.91 18.43 15.36
CA ARG A 84 -6.58 17.89 15.68
C ARG A 84 -6.19 18.25 17.12
N LYS A 85 -5.93 17.23 17.94
CA LYS A 85 -5.34 17.38 19.27
C LYS A 85 -3.83 17.17 19.22
N LYS A 86 -3.10 17.72 20.20
CA LYS A 86 -1.62 17.73 20.20
C LYS A 86 -0.98 17.23 21.50
N ARG A 87 -1.71 17.27 22.62
CA ARG A 87 -1.17 16.83 23.91
C ARG A 87 -1.42 15.34 24.08
N ILE A 88 -0.35 14.59 24.33
CA ILE A 88 -0.38 13.20 24.79
C ILE A 88 0.21 13.14 26.19
N HIS A 89 -0.39 12.35 27.08
CA HIS A 89 0.13 12.15 28.43
C HIS A 89 1.55 11.53 28.38
N PRO A 90 2.54 12.03 29.15
CA PRO A 90 3.94 11.56 29.06
C PRO A 90 4.15 10.07 29.34
N SER A 91 3.24 9.43 30.08
CA SER A 91 3.29 7.97 30.34
C SER A 91 2.88 7.11 29.13
N ILE A 92 2.32 7.69 28.07
CA ILE A 92 1.91 6.94 26.88
C ILE A 92 3.10 6.82 25.92
N HIS A 93 3.67 5.63 25.88
CA HIS A 93 4.61 5.20 24.85
C HIS A 93 3.92 4.15 23.98
N SER A 94 3.57 4.52 22.74
CA SER A 94 2.71 3.71 21.87
C SER A 94 3.30 3.50 20.47
N LEU A 95 2.95 2.35 19.89
CA LEU A 95 3.12 1.98 18.48
C LEU A 95 1.73 1.91 17.82
N ASP A 96 1.68 2.18 16.52
CA ASP A 96 0.43 2.23 15.76
C ASP A 96 0.46 1.27 14.57
N CYS A 97 -0.41 0.26 14.63
CA CYS A 97 -0.58 -0.76 13.60
C CYS A 97 -1.18 -0.23 12.29
N PHE A 98 -1.73 0.98 12.26
CA PHE A 98 -2.23 1.63 11.07
C PHE A 98 -1.16 2.48 10.36
N GLN A 99 -0.12 2.92 11.08
CA GLN A 99 0.89 3.82 10.52
C GLN A 99 1.60 3.18 9.32
N GLN A 100 1.48 3.83 8.15
CA GLN A 100 2.04 3.37 6.86
C GLN A 100 1.68 1.91 6.51
N ILE A 101 0.48 1.45 6.90
CA ILE A 101 0.04 0.08 6.61
C ILE A 101 -0.15 -0.18 5.10
N ASP A 102 -0.83 0.74 4.40
CA ASP A 102 -1.03 0.75 2.95
C ASP A 102 -1.59 2.12 2.51
N VAL A 103 -1.45 2.47 1.24
CA VAL A 103 -2.03 3.70 0.66
C VAL A 103 -3.56 3.71 0.68
N ALA A 104 -4.18 2.53 0.60
CA ALA A 104 -5.62 2.35 0.68
C ALA A 104 -6.19 2.59 2.09
N LYS A 105 -5.32 2.68 3.11
CA LYS A 105 -5.71 2.95 4.51
C LYS A 105 -6.89 2.07 4.95
N PRO A 106 -6.78 0.73 4.85
CA PRO A 106 -7.86 -0.16 5.30
C PRO A 106 -8.19 0.10 6.77
N GLY A 107 -9.47 0.02 7.14
CA GLY A 107 -9.85 -0.07 8.55
C GLY A 107 -9.75 -1.52 9.05
N LEU A 108 -9.81 -1.72 10.36
CA LEU A 108 -9.66 -3.04 10.99
C LEU A 108 -10.67 -4.06 10.45
N LYS A 109 -11.95 -3.68 10.36
CA LYS A 109 -13.04 -4.52 9.80
C LYS A 109 -12.82 -4.96 8.35
N LYS A 110 -12.11 -4.16 7.56
CA LYS A 110 -11.72 -4.54 6.19
C LYS A 110 -10.62 -5.59 6.19
N ILE A 111 -9.67 -5.48 7.12
CA ILE A 111 -8.61 -6.47 7.30
C ILE A 111 -9.22 -7.80 7.77
N GLU A 112 -10.13 -7.77 8.75
CA GLU A 112 -10.89 -8.96 9.20
C GLU A 112 -11.62 -9.64 8.04
N GLY A 113 -12.31 -8.82 7.23
CA GLY A 113 -12.95 -9.26 6.00
C GLY A 113 -11.98 -9.96 5.07
N ASN A 114 -10.87 -9.30 4.74
CA ASN A 114 -9.83 -9.83 3.86
C ASN A 114 -9.19 -11.13 4.38
N MET A 115 -9.11 -11.31 5.71
CA MET A 115 -8.60 -12.52 6.37
C MET A 115 -9.60 -13.69 6.39
N GLY A 116 -10.85 -13.47 5.97
CA GLY A 116 -11.90 -14.49 6.09
C GLY A 116 -12.49 -14.63 7.50
N LYS A 117 -12.16 -13.73 8.43
CA LYS A 117 -12.65 -13.75 9.82
C LYS A 117 -14.01 -13.08 9.97
N MET A 118 -14.60 -13.13 11.15
CA MET A 118 -15.82 -12.40 11.45
C MET A 118 -15.59 -10.88 11.27
N ILE A 119 -16.48 -10.21 10.55
CA ILE A 119 -16.56 -8.75 10.43
C ILE A 119 -17.57 -8.30 11.47
N LEU A 120 -17.06 -7.97 12.65
CA LEU A 120 -17.90 -7.60 13.79
C LEU A 120 -18.11 -6.08 13.81
N GLU A 121 -19.35 -5.62 13.67
CA GLU A 121 -19.74 -4.23 13.94
C GLU A 121 -20.66 -4.22 15.16
N SER A 122 -20.57 -3.19 16.01
CA SER A 122 -21.45 -3.00 17.17
C SER A 122 -22.91 -2.92 16.74
N SER A 123 -23.81 -3.62 17.44
CA SER A 123 -25.25 -3.44 17.25
C SER A 123 -25.79 -2.20 17.98
N VAL A 124 -25.05 -1.72 18.98
CA VAL A 124 -25.36 -0.51 19.76
C VAL A 124 -24.82 0.74 19.06
N ASP A 125 -25.67 1.75 18.89
CA ASP A 125 -25.28 3.04 18.32
C ASP A 125 -24.44 3.85 19.32
N PHE A 126 -23.23 4.25 18.92
CA PHE A 126 -22.32 5.09 19.72
C PHE A 126 -22.87 6.49 20.06
N THR A 127 -23.99 6.89 19.45
CA THR A 127 -24.64 8.19 19.65
C THR A 127 -25.78 8.17 20.68
N ILE A 128 -26.09 7.02 21.30
CA ILE A 128 -27.09 6.97 22.38
C ILE A 128 -26.75 7.97 23.50
N ASP A 129 -27.78 8.64 24.00
CA ASP A 129 -27.70 9.68 25.03
C ASP A 129 -28.01 9.16 26.44
N ARG A 130 -27.90 7.83 26.62
CA ARG A 130 -28.16 7.11 27.87
C ARG A 130 -27.03 6.13 28.19
N LYS A 131 -27.08 5.60 29.41
CA LYS A 131 -26.21 4.51 29.86
C LYS A 131 -26.50 3.21 29.08
N LEU A 132 -25.45 2.46 28.82
CA LEU A 132 -25.53 1.07 28.36
C LEU A 132 -26.26 0.22 29.40
N THR A 133 -27.12 -0.67 28.91
CA THR A 133 -27.66 -1.78 29.69
C THR A 133 -26.55 -2.81 29.98
N GLU A 134 -26.81 -3.76 30.88
CA GLU A 134 -25.81 -4.79 31.20
C GLU A 134 -25.45 -5.64 29.98
N ASP A 135 -26.45 -6.04 29.19
CA ASP A 135 -26.26 -6.84 27.97
C ASP A 135 -25.50 -6.04 26.89
N GLU A 136 -25.84 -4.76 26.69
CA GLU A 136 -25.11 -3.88 25.76
C GLU A 136 -23.66 -3.66 26.20
N LEU A 137 -23.41 -3.52 27.50
CA LEU A 137 -22.05 -3.38 28.02
C LEU A 137 -21.22 -4.63 27.77
N GLU A 138 -21.78 -5.82 28.00
CA GLU A 138 -21.11 -7.10 27.70
C GLU A 138 -20.79 -7.22 26.21
N GLU A 139 -21.75 -6.89 25.33
CA GLU A 139 -21.53 -6.85 23.87
C GLU A 139 -20.39 -5.92 23.47
N ILE A 140 -20.36 -4.69 24.01
CA ILE A 140 -19.31 -3.72 23.68
C ILE A 140 -17.95 -4.17 24.21
N ILE A 141 -17.89 -4.80 25.39
CA ILE A 141 -16.65 -5.39 25.91
C ILE A 141 -16.13 -6.46 24.96
N ASP A 142 -16.99 -7.35 24.48
CA ASP A 142 -16.62 -8.40 23.52
C ASP A 142 -16.20 -7.82 22.17
N TYR A 143 -16.91 -6.81 21.68
CA TYR A 143 -16.56 -6.06 20.46
C TYR A 143 -15.16 -5.43 20.55
N CYS A 144 -14.91 -4.63 21.60
CA CYS A 144 -13.63 -3.98 21.83
C CYS A 144 -12.51 -5.00 22.04
N SER A 145 -12.80 -6.06 22.80
CA SER A 145 -11.90 -7.20 23.01
C SER A 145 -11.51 -7.88 21.69
N TYR A 146 -12.45 -8.06 20.76
CA TYR A 146 -12.19 -8.61 19.42
C TYR A 146 -11.32 -7.66 18.57
N ASP A 147 -11.54 -6.36 18.64
CA ASP A 147 -10.68 -5.37 17.95
C ASP A 147 -9.24 -5.37 18.48
N VAL A 148 -9.04 -5.58 19.78
CA VAL A 148 -7.70 -5.80 20.34
C VAL A 148 -7.06 -7.09 19.79
N ASP A 149 -7.83 -8.18 19.62
CA ASP A 149 -7.33 -9.43 19.05
C ASP A 149 -6.90 -9.29 17.59
N THR A 150 -7.70 -8.58 16.78
CA THR A 150 -7.34 -8.27 15.40
C THR A 150 -6.11 -7.35 15.35
N THR A 151 -6.00 -6.37 16.26
CA THR A 151 -4.82 -5.49 16.38
C THR A 151 -3.55 -6.29 16.70
N ILE A 152 -3.62 -7.29 17.58
CA ILE A 152 -2.51 -8.21 17.88
C ILE A 152 -2.05 -8.95 16.61
N GLU A 153 -3.00 -9.47 15.82
CA GLU A 153 -2.68 -10.19 14.58
C GLU A 153 -2.02 -9.26 13.55
N VAL A 154 -2.54 -8.04 13.38
CA VAL A 154 -1.92 -7.03 12.50
C VAL A 154 -0.51 -6.69 12.96
N PHE A 155 -0.28 -6.55 14.28
CA PHE A 155 1.05 -6.32 14.82
C PHE A 155 2.00 -7.46 14.47
N GLN A 156 1.60 -8.71 14.70
CA GLN A 156 2.40 -9.91 14.39
C GLN A 156 2.77 -10.00 12.91
N MET A 157 1.84 -9.68 12.00
CA MET A 157 2.11 -9.63 10.55
C MET A 157 3.13 -8.56 10.17
N ARG A 158 3.24 -7.48 10.97
CA ARG A 158 4.06 -6.31 10.70
C ARG A 158 5.34 -6.24 11.55
N GLU A 159 5.50 -7.12 12.54
CA GLU A 159 6.58 -7.09 13.51
C GLU A 159 7.94 -7.08 12.83
N TYR A 160 8.21 -8.06 11.97
CA TYR A 160 9.50 -8.20 11.29
C TYR A 160 9.72 -7.18 10.18
N ASN A 161 8.71 -6.92 9.35
CA ASN A 161 8.89 -6.13 8.13
C ASN A 161 8.69 -4.62 8.32
N TYR A 162 8.05 -4.19 9.42
CA TYR A 162 7.79 -2.78 9.70
C TYR A 162 8.39 -2.34 11.02
N PHE A 163 7.95 -2.91 12.15
CA PHE A 163 8.34 -2.42 13.47
C PHE A 163 9.83 -2.63 13.76
N ASN A 164 10.34 -3.83 13.50
CA ASN A 164 11.76 -4.16 13.66
C ASN A 164 12.65 -3.31 12.75
N VAL A 165 12.26 -3.10 11.48
CA VAL A 165 12.99 -2.23 10.54
C VAL A 165 12.99 -0.80 11.05
N LYS A 166 11.85 -0.32 11.55
CA LYS A 166 11.71 1.03 12.11
C LYS A 166 12.58 1.23 13.34
N ASP A 167 12.67 0.27 14.24
CA ASP A 167 13.55 0.35 15.41
C ASP A 167 15.01 0.50 14.99
N THR A 168 15.46 -0.26 13.99
CA THR A 168 16.82 -0.09 13.43
C THR A 168 17.04 1.29 12.80
N LEU A 169 16.03 1.87 12.15
CA LEU A 169 16.14 3.26 11.67
C LEU A 169 16.23 4.27 12.82
N ILE A 170 15.51 4.04 13.92
CA ILE A 170 15.57 4.88 15.11
C ILE A 170 16.96 4.80 15.74
N GLU A 171 17.55 3.60 15.84
CA GLU A 171 18.92 3.40 16.33
C GLU A 171 19.98 4.18 15.52
N MET A 172 19.72 4.42 14.22
CA MET A 172 20.58 5.23 13.36
C MET A 172 20.48 6.75 13.60
N LEU A 173 19.46 7.22 14.33
CA LEU A 173 19.32 8.64 14.66
C LEU A 173 20.25 9.05 15.82
N PRO A 174 20.60 10.34 15.91
CA PRO A 174 21.21 10.90 17.11
C PRO A 174 20.41 10.57 18.38
N HIS A 175 21.09 10.22 19.47
CA HIS A 175 20.46 9.76 20.73
C HIS A 175 19.36 10.70 21.26
N ASN A 176 19.50 12.01 21.09
CA ASN A 176 18.52 13.00 21.54
C ASN A 176 17.20 12.98 20.75
N LEU A 177 17.16 12.33 19.58
CA LEU A 177 15.96 12.18 18.76
C LEU A 177 15.28 10.82 18.91
N GLN A 178 16.00 9.78 19.35
CA GLN A 178 15.51 8.39 19.36
C GLN A 178 14.19 8.25 20.14
N SER A 179 14.11 8.83 21.34
CA SER A 179 12.92 8.75 22.19
C SER A 179 11.67 9.37 21.55
N LYS A 180 11.82 10.39 20.70
CA LYS A 180 10.70 11.07 20.01
C LYS A 180 10.35 10.39 18.69
N ALA A 181 11.31 9.68 18.08
CA ALA A 181 11.19 9.12 16.74
C ALA A 181 10.24 7.92 16.64
N HIS A 182 9.90 7.25 17.75
CA HIS A 182 8.95 6.12 17.74
C HIS A 182 7.58 6.49 17.18
N LYS A 183 7.13 7.75 17.31
CA LYS A 183 5.86 8.21 16.69
C LYS A 183 6.03 8.68 15.25
N TRP A 184 7.25 8.91 14.80
CA TRP A 184 7.50 9.35 13.42
C TRP A 184 7.25 8.19 12.46
N ASN A 185 6.82 8.53 11.25
CA ASN A 185 6.78 7.56 10.16
C ASN A 185 8.21 7.29 9.66
N THR A 186 8.42 6.17 8.98
CA THR A 186 9.75 5.75 8.53
C THR A 186 10.35 6.73 7.52
N THR A 187 9.55 7.38 6.69
CA THR A 187 10.03 8.40 5.73
C THR A 187 10.64 9.62 6.43
N THR A 188 10.04 10.09 7.53
CA THR A 188 10.57 11.18 8.34
C THR A 188 11.84 10.77 9.05
N ILE A 189 11.89 9.54 9.59
CA ILE A 189 13.10 8.99 10.21
C ILE A 189 14.23 8.94 9.19
N SER A 190 14.00 8.38 8.00
CA SER A 190 15.01 8.32 6.93
C SER A 190 15.58 9.68 6.53
N ALA A 191 14.73 10.72 6.45
CA ALA A 191 15.20 12.08 6.19
C ALA A 191 16.12 12.60 7.32
N ASN A 192 15.77 12.34 8.58
CA ASN A 192 16.54 12.75 9.76
C ASN A 192 17.80 11.91 9.97
N VAL A 193 17.85 10.68 9.45
CA VAL A 193 19.08 9.89 9.36
C VAL A 193 20.09 10.60 8.46
N LEU A 194 19.65 11.24 7.38
CA LEU A 194 20.55 11.89 6.42
C LEU A 194 20.97 13.31 6.85
N MET A 195 20.05 14.10 7.40
CA MET A 195 20.26 15.53 7.67
C MET A 195 19.54 16.00 8.94
N ASP A 196 20.09 17.03 9.58
CA ASP A 196 19.53 17.69 10.78
C ASP A 196 18.80 19.00 10.46
N LYS A 197 19.00 19.56 9.27
CA LYS A 197 18.40 20.82 8.80
C LYS A 197 17.91 20.71 7.35
N PRO A 198 16.92 21.53 6.94
CA PRO A 198 16.41 21.52 5.57
C PRO A 198 17.49 21.81 4.53
N SER A 199 17.46 21.07 3.41
CA SER A 199 18.32 21.35 2.25
C SER A 199 17.86 22.62 1.53
N PRO A 200 18.79 23.44 0.97
CA PRO A 200 18.43 24.46 0.01
C PRO A 200 17.68 23.87 -1.18
N LYS A 201 16.62 24.55 -1.62
CA LYS A 201 15.85 24.17 -2.80
C LYS A 201 16.56 24.65 -4.05
N TRP A 202 16.51 23.85 -5.11
CA TRP A 202 17.00 24.28 -6.41
C TRP A 202 16.02 25.27 -7.03
N SER A 203 16.54 26.28 -7.72
CA SER A 203 15.73 27.25 -8.45
C SER A 203 15.11 26.67 -9.72
N ASP A 204 15.77 25.67 -10.32
CA ASP A 204 15.35 25.02 -11.55
C ASP A 204 15.82 23.55 -11.60
N ILE A 205 15.42 22.81 -12.63
CA ILE A 205 15.89 21.46 -12.92
C ILE A 205 17.39 21.45 -13.25
N ARG A 206 18.04 20.31 -13.01
CA ARG A 206 19.46 20.07 -13.32
C ARG A 206 19.65 18.71 -13.96
N LEU A 207 20.25 18.69 -15.15
CA LEU A 207 20.48 17.46 -15.93
C LEU A 207 21.95 17.30 -16.35
N GLY A 208 22.88 17.96 -15.65
CA GLY A 208 24.32 17.83 -15.91
C GLY A 208 24.84 18.88 -16.88
N GLU A 209 25.47 18.43 -17.97
CA GLU A 209 26.21 19.28 -18.90
C GLU A 209 25.29 20.13 -19.80
N TYR A 210 25.78 21.33 -20.13
CA TYR A 210 25.13 22.27 -21.04
C TYR A 210 25.77 22.19 -22.42
N ASP A 211 24.96 22.43 -23.43
CA ASP A 211 25.38 22.63 -24.79
C ASP A 211 25.88 24.08 -25.03
N PRO A 212 26.43 24.38 -26.23
CA PRO A 212 26.88 25.74 -26.56
C PRO A 212 25.77 26.81 -26.58
N GLU A 213 24.50 26.40 -26.69
CA GLU A 213 23.33 27.28 -26.72
C GLU A 213 22.80 27.59 -25.30
N GLY A 214 23.29 26.86 -24.29
CA GLY A 214 22.94 27.01 -22.89
C GLY A 214 21.85 26.07 -22.39
N ASP A 215 21.44 25.08 -23.19
CA ASP A 215 20.47 24.05 -22.83
C ASP A 215 21.15 22.75 -22.38
N TYR A 216 20.46 21.88 -21.64
CA TYR A 216 21.03 20.61 -21.22
C TYR A 216 21.14 19.63 -22.39
N GLU A 217 22.33 19.05 -22.63
CA GLU A 217 22.55 18.08 -23.72
C GLU A 217 21.57 16.89 -23.67
N MET A 218 21.21 16.44 -22.46
CA MET A 218 20.26 15.36 -22.26
C MET A 218 18.87 15.64 -22.85
N LEU A 219 18.43 16.90 -22.95
CA LEU A 219 17.11 17.23 -23.47
C LEU A 219 16.97 16.92 -24.97
N LYS A 220 18.09 16.88 -25.72
CA LYS A 220 18.11 16.54 -27.14
C LYS A 220 17.87 15.06 -27.42
N LEU A 221 17.96 14.22 -26.39
CA LEU A 221 17.80 12.77 -26.51
C LEU A 221 16.34 12.33 -26.58
N VAL A 222 15.39 13.23 -26.29
CA VAL A 222 13.95 12.96 -26.31
C VAL A 222 13.22 13.88 -27.29
N PRO A 223 12.00 13.53 -27.73
CA PRO A 223 11.20 14.40 -28.58
C PRO A 223 10.86 15.74 -27.90
N GLN A 224 10.85 16.82 -28.67
CA GLN A 224 10.62 18.18 -28.17
C GLN A 224 9.31 18.32 -27.39
N GLU A 225 8.25 17.64 -27.83
CA GLU A 225 6.94 17.65 -27.16
C GLU A 225 6.96 17.08 -25.73
N VAL A 226 7.95 16.24 -25.40
CA VAL A 226 8.19 15.77 -24.02
C VAL A 226 8.84 16.85 -23.18
N VAL A 227 9.86 17.53 -23.75
CA VAL A 227 10.56 18.64 -23.11
C VAL A 227 9.59 19.76 -22.75
N ASP A 228 8.69 20.10 -23.68
CA ASP A 228 7.68 21.14 -23.51
C ASP A 228 6.78 20.87 -22.28
N ILE A 229 6.48 19.60 -21.96
CA ILE A 229 5.67 19.23 -20.79
C ILE A 229 6.45 19.40 -19.49
N TRP A 230 7.74 19.08 -19.47
CA TRP A 230 8.56 19.27 -18.28
C TRP A 230 8.81 20.76 -17.98
N GLN A 231 8.81 21.61 -19.02
CA GLN A 231 8.96 23.05 -18.90
C GLN A 231 7.62 23.79 -18.65
N ASP A 232 6.47 23.12 -18.82
CA ASP A 232 5.15 23.70 -18.54
C ASP A 232 4.94 23.97 -17.04
N LYS A 233 5.19 25.22 -16.65
CA LYS A 233 4.99 25.70 -15.27
C LYS A 233 3.54 25.65 -14.81
N GLU A 234 2.58 25.64 -15.72
CA GLU A 234 1.15 25.54 -15.40
C GLU A 234 0.67 24.08 -15.27
N GLN A 235 1.51 23.11 -15.63
CA GLN A 235 1.22 21.67 -15.58
C GLN A 235 -0.14 21.30 -16.20
N LYS A 236 -0.48 21.91 -17.35
CA LYS A 236 -1.76 21.70 -18.04
C LYS A 236 -1.91 20.26 -18.53
N LYS A 237 -0.81 19.62 -18.93
CA LYS A 237 -0.74 18.21 -19.29
C LYS A 237 0.09 17.45 -18.27
N LYS A 238 -0.44 16.30 -17.79
CA LYS A 238 0.23 15.44 -16.81
C LYS A 238 1.05 14.31 -17.42
N SER A 239 0.82 14.03 -18.71
CA SER A 239 1.50 13.00 -19.47
C SER A 239 1.35 13.23 -20.97
N ILE A 240 2.25 12.62 -21.74
CA ILE A 240 2.16 12.48 -23.21
C ILE A 240 2.44 11.04 -23.59
N THR A 241 1.81 10.58 -24.66
CA THR A 241 2.03 9.24 -25.20
C THR A 241 2.56 9.37 -26.63
N ILE A 242 3.73 8.79 -26.84
CA ILE A 242 4.45 8.71 -28.11
C ILE A 242 4.35 7.29 -28.62
N LYS A 243 4.12 7.12 -29.93
CA LYS A 243 4.07 5.81 -30.59
C LYS A 243 5.37 5.59 -31.35
N GLU A 244 6.30 4.90 -30.72
CA GLU A 244 7.61 4.60 -31.27
C GLU A 244 8.05 3.20 -30.85
N PHE A 245 8.95 2.60 -31.63
CA PHE A 245 9.53 1.27 -31.33
C PHE A 245 8.47 0.17 -31.15
N ASP A 246 7.37 0.25 -31.90
CA ASP A 246 6.19 -0.63 -31.80
C ASP A 246 5.53 -0.64 -30.41
N CYS A 247 5.72 0.44 -29.65
CA CYS A 247 5.20 0.61 -28.30
C CYS A 247 4.43 1.92 -28.15
N ASP A 248 3.40 1.89 -27.31
CA ASP A 248 2.71 3.09 -26.84
C ASP A 248 3.43 3.58 -25.57
N ILE A 249 4.36 4.54 -25.71
CA ILE A 249 5.26 5.02 -24.65
C ILE A 249 4.69 6.28 -24.01
N GLN A 250 4.29 6.18 -22.75
CA GLN A 250 3.81 7.27 -21.93
C GLN A 250 4.91 7.87 -21.05
N PHE A 251 5.20 9.15 -21.28
CA PHE A 251 5.96 9.99 -20.36
C PHE A 251 4.99 10.65 -19.37
N GLY A 252 5.18 10.42 -18.07
CA GLY A 252 4.41 11.09 -17.02
C GLY A 252 5.26 11.46 -15.81
N PHE A 253 4.74 12.24 -14.87
CA PHE A 253 5.49 12.70 -13.69
C PHE A 253 5.90 11.59 -12.69
N GLY A 254 5.59 10.33 -12.99
CA GLY A 254 5.93 9.16 -12.17
C GLY A 254 6.97 8.22 -12.79
N GLY A 255 7.44 8.45 -14.02
CA GLY A 255 8.34 7.56 -14.74
C GLY A 255 7.96 7.37 -16.21
N LEU A 256 8.77 6.59 -16.93
CA LEU A 256 8.48 6.16 -18.30
C LEU A 256 7.69 4.85 -18.25
N HIS A 257 6.66 4.71 -19.06
CA HIS A 257 5.86 3.49 -19.15
C HIS A 257 5.56 3.18 -20.60
N GLY A 258 5.63 1.92 -21.01
CA GLY A 258 5.32 1.54 -22.38
C GLY A 258 4.99 0.07 -22.49
N VAL A 259 4.19 -0.25 -23.50
CA VAL A 259 3.75 -1.62 -23.79
C VAL A 259 3.71 -1.79 -25.30
N HIS A 260 4.09 -2.98 -25.79
CA HIS A 260 4.00 -3.30 -27.21
C HIS A 260 2.55 -3.17 -27.71
N SER A 261 2.34 -2.43 -28.81
CA SER A 261 1.01 -1.91 -29.16
C SER A 261 0.02 -2.96 -29.68
N THR A 262 0.48 -4.13 -30.13
CA THR A 262 -0.38 -5.13 -30.82
C THR A 262 -0.28 -6.56 -30.31
N ARG A 263 0.62 -6.86 -29.36
CA ARG A 263 0.92 -8.22 -28.91
C ARG A 263 0.97 -8.26 -27.40
N GLN A 264 0.38 -9.30 -26.83
CA GLN A 264 0.21 -9.44 -25.37
C GLN A 264 0.98 -10.63 -24.79
N ARG A 265 1.35 -11.64 -25.60
CA ARG A 265 2.06 -12.85 -25.18
C ARG A 265 3.42 -12.99 -25.87
N PHE A 266 4.50 -13.12 -25.12
CA PHE A 266 5.88 -13.17 -25.58
C PHE A 266 6.63 -14.33 -24.92
N GLU A 267 7.62 -14.89 -25.60
CA GLU A 267 8.45 -16.00 -25.12
C GLU A 267 9.92 -15.60 -25.17
N ASN A 268 10.75 -16.16 -24.29
CA ASN A 268 12.18 -15.87 -24.19
C ASN A 268 12.46 -14.37 -24.05
N VAL A 269 11.81 -13.75 -23.07
CA VAL A 269 11.91 -12.31 -22.80
C VAL A 269 13.10 -12.04 -21.88
N LYS A 270 13.91 -11.06 -22.26
CA LYS A 270 14.95 -10.48 -21.41
C LYS A 270 14.44 -9.19 -20.79
N LEU A 271 14.85 -8.90 -19.57
CA LEU A 271 14.61 -7.64 -18.89
C LEU A 271 15.94 -7.03 -18.52
N LEU A 272 16.23 -5.82 -19.01
CA LEU A 272 17.30 -4.99 -18.48
C LEU A 272 16.70 -4.00 -17.48
N ASP A 273 17.03 -4.17 -16.21
CA ASP A 273 16.57 -3.33 -15.09
C ASP A 273 17.72 -2.45 -14.57
N VAL A 274 17.44 -1.20 -14.26
CA VAL A 274 18.41 -0.22 -13.78
C VAL A 274 18.57 -0.36 -12.27
N ALA A 275 19.68 -0.95 -11.84
CA ALA A 275 19.98 -1.26 -10.46
C ALA A 275 19.92 -0.01 -9.56
N SER A 276 18.86 0.08 -8.73
CA SER A 276 18.66 1.23 -7.83
C SER A 276 18.73 2.58 -8.56
N MET A 277 17.99 2.69 -9.66
CA MET A 277 17.96 3.85 -10.55
C MET A 277 17.92 5.21 -9.84
N TYR A 278 16.86 5.50 -9.09
CA TYR A 278 16.73 6.81 -8.42
C TYR A 278 17.85 7.09 -7.41
N PRO A 279 18.26 6.14 -6.53
CA PRO A 279 19.44 6.33 -5.71
C PRO A 279 20.71 6.76 -6.48
N HIS A 280 21.03 6.14 -7.60
CA HIS A 280 22.20 6.52 -8.40
C HIS A 280 22.02 7.87 -9.09
N ILE A 281 20.84 8.16 -9.65
CA ILE A 281 20.56 9.47 -10.24
C ILE A 281 20.67 10.59 -9.19
N ILE A 282 20.20 10.36 -7.96
CA ILE A 282 20.35 11.30 -6.83
C ILE A 282 21.82 11.60 -6.55
N LEU A 283 22.70 10.59 -6.64
CA LEU A 283 24.15 10.74 -6.47
C LEU A 283 24.77 11.49 -7.66
N ASN A 284 24.46 11.09 -8.90
CA ASN A 284 24.98 11.71 -10.12
C ASN A 284 24.65 13.21 -10.16
N LEU A 285 23.43 13.58 -9.75
CA LEU A 285 22.98 14.98 -9.70
C LEU A 285 23.36 15.71 -8.39
N GLN A 286 23.97 15.02 -7.42
CA GLN A 286 24.25 15.53 -6.08
C GLN A 286 23.03 16.21 -5.42
N ALA A 287 21.85 15.59 -5.60
CA ALA A 287 20.55 16.16 -5.25
C ALA A 287 20.35 16.44 -3.75
N LEU A 288 21.20 15.85 -2.90
CA LEU A 288 21.16 16.00 -1.44
C LEU A 288 22.18 17.01 -0.91
N GLY A 289 22.96 17.66 -1.77
CA GLY A 289 23.98 18.63 -1.38
C GLY A 289 24.93 18.03 -0.33
N PRO A 290 25.06 18.62 0.88
CA PRO A 290 25.95 18.11 1.93
C PRO A 290 25.70 16.66 2.36
N ALA A 291 24.47 16.14 2.22
CA ALA A 291 24.15 14.77 2.62
C ALA A 291 24.44 13.71 1.56
N THR A 292 24.89 14.11 0.38
CA THR A 292 25.24 13.19 -0.72
C THR A 292 26.29 12.17 -0.28
N ASN A 293 27.32 12.60 0.46
CA ASN A 293 28.37 11.69 0.95
C ASN A 293 27.81 10.64 1.92
N LYS A 294 26.97 11.07 2.89
CA LYS A 294 26.33 10.16 3.83
C LYS A 294 25.39 9.18 3.13
N TYR A 295 24.68 9.65 2.10
CA TYR A 295 23.82 8.81 1.26
C TYR A 295 24.64 7.74 0.51
N HIS A 296 25.78 8.12 -0.05
CA HIS A 296 26.73 7.21 -0.70
C HIS A 296 27.31 6.17 0.29
N GLU A 297 27.68 6.59 1.50
CA GLU A 297 28.13 5.67 2.57
C GLU A 297 27.05 4.66 2.94
N ILE A 298 25.78 5.08 3.04
CA ILE A 298 24.64 4.20 3.31
C ILE A 298 24.45 3.19 2.17
N LEU A 299 24.59 3.61 0.92
CA LEU A 299 24.52 2.74 -0.25
C LEU A 299 25.61 1.66 -0.20
N ASN A 300 26.87 2.07 0.00
CA ASN A 300 28.01 1.14 0.13
C ASN A 300 27.82 0.19 1.30
N LYS A 301 27.38 0.72 2.45
CA LYS A 301 27.14 -0.11 3.63
C LYS A 301 26.08 -1.17 3.37
N ARG A 302 25.02 -0.81 2.64
CA ARG A 302 23.97 -1.75 2.26
C ARG A 302 24.51 -2.90 1.43
N ILE A 303 25.41 -2.62 0.47
CA ILE A 303 26.05 -3.64 -0.37
C ILE A 303 26.86 -4.62 0.50
N GLU A 304 27.65 -4.11 1.45
CA GLU A 304 28.45 -4.94 2.36
C GLU A 304 27.63 -5.89 3.23
N VAL A 305 26.45 -5.44 3.69
CA VAL A 305 25.62 -6.18 4.66
C VAL A 305 24.48 -6.96 4.01
N LYS A 306 24.25 -6.81 2.69
CA LYS A 306 23.13 -7.41 1.94
C LYS A 306 22.92 -8.91 2.21
N HIS A 307 24.02 -9.65 2.38
CA HIS A 307 24.00 -11.09 2.65
C HIS A 307 24.45 -11.47 4.08
N LYS A 308 24.68 -10.48 4.95
CA LYS A 308 25.21 -10.69 6.33
C LYS A 308 24.20 -10.30 7.40
N ASP A 309 23.50 -9.20 7.19
CA ASP A 309 22.50 -8.66 8.12
C ASP A 309 21.29 -8.16 7.35
N LYS A 310 20.25 -9.00 7.28
CA LYS A 310 19.02 -8.69 6.55
C LYS A 310 18.29 -7.49 7.16
N LYS A 311 18.21 -7.40 8.49
CA LYS A 311 17.48 -6.33 9.19
C LYS A 311 18.11 -4.96 8.90
N LEU A 312 19.44 -4.87 9.01
CA LEU A 312 20.16 -3.65 8.67
C LEU A 312 20.09 -3.35 7.17
N SER A 313 20.21 -4.36 6.30
CA SER A 313 20.09 -4.15 4.84
C SER A 313 18.73 -3.58 4.44
N ASP A 314 17.65 -4.06 5.05
CA ASP A 314 16.28 -3.59 4.80
C ASP A 314 16.08 -2.15 5.31
N ALA A 315 16.62 -1.82 6.49
CA ALA A 315 16.61 -0.44 7.01
C ALA A 315 17.38 0.53 6.08
N LEU A 316 18.60 0.17 5.67
CA LEU A 316 19.38 0.99 4.74
C LEU A 316 18.67 1.13 3.38
N LYS A 317 18.07 0.05 2.86
CA LYS A 317 17.25 0.09 1.64
C LYS A 317 16.10 1.09 1.77
N LEU A 318 15.45 1.10 2.92
CA LEU A 318 14.34 2.01 3.18
C LEU A 318 14.79 3.48 3.19
N VAL A 319 15.95 3.78 3.79
CA VAL A 319 16.53 5.13 3.72
C VAL A 319 16.73 5.52 2.26
N LEU A 320 17.42 4.69 1.48
CA LEU A 320 17.73 4.94 0.07
C LEU A 320 16.47 5.21 -0.76
N ASN A 321 15.47 4.32 -0.68
CA ASN A 321 14.24 4.38 -1.47
C ASN A 321 13.30 5.52 -1.03
N SER A 322 13.37 5.95 0.24
CA SER A 322 12.51 7.03 0.74
C SER A 322 12.90 8.42 0.23
N VAL A 323 14.15 8.62 -0.21
CA VAL A 323 14.67 9.95 -0.57
C VAL A 323 13.86 10.59 -1.70
N TYR A 324 13.62 9.88 -2.79
CA TYR A 324 12.88 10.43 -3.94
C TYR A 324 11.48 10.93 -3.54
N GLY A 325 10.76 10.19 -2.70
CA GLY A 325 9.48 10.63 -2.14
C GLY A 325 9.63 11.84 -1.22
N ASN A 326 10.67 11.84 -0.39
CA ASN A 326 10.97 12.93 0.54
C ASN A 326 11.43 14.23 -0.14
N LEU A 327 12.01 14.18 -1.35
CA LEU A 327 12.29 15.36 -2.15
C LEU A 327 10.99 16.09 -2.57
N LYS A 328 9.88 15.36 -2.73
CA LYS A 328 8.55 15.93 -3.09
C LYS A 328 7.73 16.36 -1.88
N ASN A 329 8.02 15.83 -0.70
CA ASN A 329 7.23 16.05 0.51
C ASN A 329 7.54 17.42 1.14
N GLN A 330 6.55 18.32 1.14
CA GLN A 330 6.73 19.68 1.68
C GLN A 330 7.16 19.76 3.15
N TYR A 331 6.86 18.72 3.94
CA TYR A 331 7.19 18.64 5.38
C TYR A 331 8.52 17.94 5.67
N SER A 332 9.20 17.43 4.65
CA SER A 332 10.48 16.73 4.77
C SER A 332 11.65 17.71 4.86
N LEU A 333 12.71 17.34 5.60
CA LEU A 333 13.99 18.05 5.58
C LEU A 333 14.65 18.02 4.19
N LEU A 334 14.33 17.01 3.39
CA LEU A 334 14.85 16.85 2.03
C LEU A 334 14.02 17.57 0.96
N ASN A 335 12.97 18.29 1.34
CA ASN A 335 12.03 18.92 0.39
C ASN A 335 12.76 19.79 -0.66
N ASN A 336 12.84 19.29 -1.88
CA ASN A 336 13.43 19.95 -3.04
C ASN A 336 12.72 19.46 -4.32
N PRO A 337 11.55 20.04 -4.66
CA PRO A 337 10.70 19.55 -5.76
C PRO A 337 11.41 19.59 -7.13
N ASN A 338 12.27 20.58 -7.36
CA ASN A 338 13.04 20.68 -8.60
C ASN A 338 14.11 19.59 -8.71
N ALA A 339 14.74 19.20 -7.59
CA ALA A 339 15.61 18.01 -7.59
C ALA A 339 14.81 16.72 -7.83
N ALA A 340 13.61 16.59 -7.26
CA ALA A 340 12.75 15.43 -7.55
C ALA A 340 12.35 15.35 -9.03
N LEU A 341 12.00 16.49 -9.63
CA LEU A 341 11.68 16.58 -11.06
C LEU A 341 12.92 16.22 -11.89
N SER A 342 14.10 16.76 -11.56
CA SER A 342 15.36 16.44 -12.23
C SER A 342 15.67 14.95 -12.21
N VAL A 343 15.48 14.27 -11.06
CA VAL A 343 15.67 12.82 -10.93
C VAL A 343 14.69 12.04 -11.83
N CYS A 344 13.43 12.49 -11.91
CA CYS A 344 12.43 11.87 -12.78
C CYS A 344 12.77 12.04 -14.26
N VAL A 345 13.10 13.27 -14.67
CA VAL A 345 13.43 13.62 -16.06
C VAL A 345 14.69 12.90 -16.53
N TYR A 346 15.76 12.93 -15.73
CA TYR A 346 16.98 12.18 -16.01
C TYR A 346 16.67 10.71 -16.25
N GLY A 347 15.84 10.12 -15.38
CA GLY A 347 15.48 8.71 -15.50
C GLY A 347 14.67 8.39 -16.75
N GLN A 348 13.73 9.26 -17.12
CA GLN A 348 12.93 9.09 -18.34
C GLN A 348 13.79 9.20 -19.60
N ILE A 349 14.71 10.17 -19.64
CA ILE A 349 15.65 10.32 -20.76
C ILE A 349 16.53 9.08 -20.88
N ALA A 350 17.12 8.64 -19.77
CA ALA A 350 17.99 7.47 -19.75
C ALA A 350 17.27 6.22 -20.28
N LEU A 351 16.05 5.95 -19.79
CA LEU A 351 15.31 4.76 -20.20
C LEU A 351 14.78 4.84 -21.64
N TYR A 352 14.33 6.03 -22.08
CA TYR A 352 13.90 6.23 -23.47
C TYR A 352 15.07 6.06 -24.45
N GLU A 353 16.24 6.60 -24.11
CA GLU A 353 17.45 6.42 -24.92
C GLU A 353 17.88 4.95 -24.97
N LEU A 354 17.75 4.19 -23.87
CA LEU A 354 17.95 2.74 -23.88
C LEU A 354 17.00 2.05 -24.87
N CYS A 355 15.70 2.38 -24.81
CA CYS A 355 14.70 1.83 -25.74
C CYS A 355 15.05 2.14 -27.20
N LYS A 356 15.40 3.40 -27.48
CA LYS A 356 15.77 3.88 -28.82
C LYS A 356 16.98 3.14 -29.38
N ARG A 357 18.06 3.00 -28.59
CA ARG A 357 19.29 2.29 -28.99
C ARG A 357 19.04 0.79 -29.20
N LEU A 358 18.18 0.17 -28.38
CA LEU A 358 17.84 -1.25 -28.49
C LEU A 358 16.92 -1.55 -29.67
N SER A 359 15.98 -0.66 -29.98
CA SER A 359 14.89 -0.88 -30.95
C SER A 359 15.30 -1.43 -32.33
N PRO A 360 16.49 -1.13 -32.90
CA PRO A 360 16.89 -1.72 -34.19
C PRO A 360 17.24 -3.21 -34.12
N PHE A 361 17.49 -3.76 -32.92
CA PHE A 361 18.02 -5.12 -32.72
C PHE A 361 17.10 -6.02 -31.89
N VAL A 362 16.03 -5.46 -31.34
CA VAL A 362 15.13 -6.16 -30.40
C VAL A 362 13.68 -5.82 -30.69
N THR A 363 12.76 -6.68 -30.26
CA THR A 363 11.34 -6.33 -30.14
C THR A 363 11.07 -5.91 -28.70
N LEU A 364 10.76 -4.65 -28.46
CA LEU A 364 10.38 -4.17 -27.14
C LEU A 364 9.06 -4.81 -26.71
N VAL A 365 8.97 -5.21 -25.44
CA VAL A 365 7.80 -5.89 -24.86
C VAL A 365 7.14 -4.98 -23.84
N ASN A 366 7.90 -4.56 -22.83
CA ASN A 366 7.41 -3.78 -21.70
C ASN A 366 8.47 -2.74 -21.33
N ILE A 367 8.05 -1.52 -21.04
CA ILE A 367 8.92 -0.46 -20.51
C ILE A 367 8.28 -0.03 -19.20
N ASN A 368 8.92 -0.29 -18.07
CA ASN A 368 8.46 0.17 -16.77
C ASN A 368 9.33 1.33 -16.28
N THR A 369 9.19 1.78 -15.03
CA THR A 369 9.90 2.99 -14.56
C THR A 369 11.43 2.85 -14.53
N ASP A 370 11.93 1.63 -14.40
CA ASP A 370 13.33 1.30 -14.16
C ASP A 370 13.86 0.17 -15.06
N GLY A 371 13.12 -0.29 -16.06
CA GLY A 371 13.55 -1.42 -16.88
C GLY A 371 12.83 -1.56 -18.22
N VAL A 372 13.52 -2.24 -19.14
CA VAL A 372 13.08 -2.50 -20.51
C VAL A 372 13.10 -4.00 -20.76
N ALA A 373 11.92 -4.59 -20.96
CA ALA A 373 11.76 -5.97 -21.37
C ALA A 373 11.70 -6.07 -22.90
N PHE A 374 12.39 -7.03 -23.49
CA PHE A 374 12.45 -7.22 -24.93
C PHE A 374 12.74 -8.68 -25.33
N MET A 375 12.45 -9.01 -26.58
CA MET A 375 12.90 -10.25 -27.23
C MET A 375 14.07 -9.92 -28.17
N THR A 376 15.06 -10.80 -28.24
CA THR A 376 16.14 -10.68 -29.22
C THR A 376 16.71 -12.03 -29.59
N SER A 377 17.18 -12.14 -30.83
CA SER A 377 18.01 -13.25 -31.32
C SER A 377 19.49 -12.86 -31.46
N SER A 378 19.83 -11.63 -31.08
CA SER A 378 21.10 -10.95 -31.32
C SER A 378 21.81 -10.66 -29.98
N ASN A 379 23.15 -10.55 -30.01
CA ASN A 379 23.93 -10.17 -28.82
C ASN A 379 24.36 -8.69 -28.84
N GLU A 380 24.02 -7.94 -29.89
CA GLU A 380 24.36 -6.54 -30.12
C GLU A 380 23.81 -5.64 -29.00
N TYR A 381 22.70 -6.04 -28.36
CA TYR A 381 22.17 -5.36 -27.17
C TYR A 381 23.18 -5.27 -26.02
N LYS A 382 24.16 -6.17 -25.93
CA LYS A 382 25.22 -6.12 -24.89
C LYS A 382 26.23 -5.01 -25.12
N THR A 383 26.47 -4.63 -26.37
CA THR A 383 27.30 -3.45 -26.69
C THR A 383 26.55 -2.19 -26.29
N ILE A 384 25.28 -2.09 -26.68
CA ILE A 384 24.39 -0.98 -26.29
C ILE A 384 24.30 -0.84 -24.78
N TRP A 385 24.16 -1.95 -24.06
CA TRP A 385 24.20 -1.97 -22.60
C TRP A 385 25.43 -1.23 -22.08
N LYS A 386 26.63 -1.61 -22.52
CA LYS A 386 27.88 -1.04 -21.99
C LYS A 386 28.06 0.43 -22.31
N GLU A 387 27.77 0.81 -23.55
CA GLU A 387 27.77 2.22 -23.96
C GLU A 387 26.76 3.05 -23.15
N TRP A 388 25.57 2.49 -22.89
CA TRP A 388 24.54 3.15 -22.09
C TRP A 388 24.94 3.31 -20.62
N GLU A 389 25.55 2.29 -20.00
CA GLU A 389 26.05 2.38 -18.62
C GLU A 389 27.13 3.45 -18.48
N GLU A 390 28.01 3.56 -19.49
CA GLU A 390 29.06 4.58 -19.54
C GLU A 390 28.47 6.00 -19.66
N ASP A 391 27.52 6.21 -20.56
CA ASP A 391 26.91 7.52 -20.83
C ASP A 391 26.08 8.06 -19.66
N PHE A 392 25.30 7.19 -19.00
CA PHE A 392 24.38 7.62 -17.93
C PHE A 392 24.94 7.39 -16.53
N HIS A 393 26.11 6.75 -16.39
CA HIS A 393 26.68 6.37 -15.09
C HIS A 393 25.65 5.63 -14.21
N LEU A 394 24.94 4.68 -14.84
CA LEU A 394 23.96 3.80 -14.23
C LEU A 394 24.37 2.35 -14.51
N THR A 395 23.83 1.41 -13.74
CA THR A 395 24.12 -0.02 -13.89
C THR A 395 22.86 -0.76 -14.28
N LEU A 396 22.94 -1.62 -15.28
CA LEU A 396 21.87 -2.51 -15.69
C LEU A 396 22.10 -3.91 -15.09
N GLU A 397 21.02 -4.62 -14.82
CA GLU A 397 20.97 -6.03 -14.45
C GLU A 397 20.07 -6.76 -15.46
N GLU A 398 20.47 -7.96 -15.89
CA GLU A 398 19.67 -8.79 -16.81
C GLU A 398 18.94 -9.89 -16.05
N ASP A 399 17.63 -9.94 -16.27
CA ASP A 399 16.77 -11.08 -15.94
C ASP A 399 16.27 -11.74 -17.23
N ASN A 400 15.97 -13.04 -17.14
CA ASN A 400 15.43 -13.82 -18.24
C ASN A 400 14.11 -14.48 -17.81
N PHE A 401 13.13 -14.51 -18.72
CA PHE A 401 11.79 -15.05 -18.52
C PHE A 401 11.43 -15.98 -19.67
N GLU A 402 10.90 -17.17 -19.36
CA GLU A 402 10.45 -18.11 -20.38
C GLU A 402 9.19 -17.60 -21.10
N LEU A 403 8.30 -16.95 -20.35
CA LEU A 403 7.01 -16.47 -20.82
C LEU A 403 6.70 -15.11 -20.20
N TRP A 404 6.12 -14.21 -20.99
CA TRP A 404 5.61 -12.92 -20.54
C TRP A 404 4.25 -12.64 -21.19
N ILE A 405 3.22 -12.44 -20.37
CA ILE A 405 1.86 -12.11 -20.79
C ILE A 405 1.48 -10.79 -20.14
N GLN A 406 0.96 -9.83 -20.90
CA GLN A 406 0.60 -8.52 -20.37
C GLN A 406 -0.64 -7.94 -21.03
N LYS A 407 -1.51 -7.37 -20.22
CA LYS A 407 -2.63 -6.53 -20.66
C LYS A 407 -2.21 -5.07 -20.82
N ASP A 408 -1.39 -4.58 -19.89
CA ASP A 408 -0.82 -3.24 -19.90
C ASP A 408 0.49 -3.23 -19.09
N VAL A 409 1.18 -2.09 -19.06
CA VAL A 409 2.48 -1.93 -18.38
C VAL A 409 2.48 -2.39 -16.91
N ASN A 410 1.35 -2.23 -16.22
CA ASN A 410 1.22 -2.54 -14.80
C ASN A 410 0.45 -3.85 -14.53
N ASN A 411 -0.02 -4.55 -15.57
CA ASN A 411 -0.75 -5.81 -15.47
C ASN A 411 -0.07 -6.87 -16.34
N TYR A 412 0.81 -7.66 -15.73
CA TYR A 412 1.53 -8.74 -16.41
C TYR A 412 1.73 -10.00 -15.55
N ILE A 413 1.94 -11.12 -16.23
CA ILE A 413 2.32 -12.42 -15.71
C ILE A 413 3.63 -12.82 -16.41
N ALA A 414 4.66 -13.17 -15.64
CA ALA A 414 5.94 -13.61 -16.17
C ALA A 414 6.33 -14.96 -15.57
N LEU A 415 6.83 -15.90 -16.38
CA LEU A 415 7.38 -17.17 -15.91
C LEU A 415 8.90 -17.06 -15.89
N GLN A 416 9.51 -17.38 -14.75
CA GLN A 416 10.97 -17.42 -14.59
C GLN A 416 11.37 -18.65 -13.79
N ASN A 417 12.16 -19.55 -14.38
CA ASN A 417 12.64 -20.78 -13.72
C ASN A 417 11.51 -21.63 -13.12
N GLY A 418 10.33 -21.66 -13.77
CA GLY A 418 9.13 -22.34 -13.28
C GLY A 418 8.34 -21.58 -12.21
N GLU A 419 8.81 -20.42 -11.76
CA GLU A 419 8.10 -19.55 -10.83
C GLU A 419 7.27 -18.52 -11.60
N ILE A 420 5.98 -18.44 -11.30
CA ILE A 420 5.09 -17.43 -11.86
C ILE A 420 5.24 -16.13 -11.06
N LYS A 421 5.51 -15.02 -11.72
CA LYS A 421 5.51 -13.67 -11.15
C LYS A 421 4.32 -12.89 -11.70
N THR A 422 3.56 -12.24 -10.82
CA THR A 422 2.36 -11.47 -11.18
C THR A 422 2.46 -10.03 -10.72
N LYS A 423 2.12 -9.07 -11.59
CA LYS A 423 1.98 -7.66 -11.24
C LYS A 423 0.64 -7.14 -11.76
N GLY A 424 -0.02 -6.28 -10.98
CA GLY A 424 -1.23 -5.57 -11.39
C GLY A 424 -2.51 -5.93 -10.64
N GLY A 425 -3.55 -5.15 -10.88
CA GLY A 425 -4.83 -5.26 -10.17
C GLY A 425 -5.62 -6.53 -10.49
N ASP A 426 -5.35 -7.14 -11.65
CA ASP A 426 -6.09 -8.31 -12.15
C ASP A 426 -5.47 -9.66 -11.72
N VAL A 427 -4.17 -9.68 -11.38
CA VAL A 427 -3.42 -10.92 -11.13
C VAL A 427 -2.56 -10.91 -9.86
N SER A 428 -2.38 -9.77 -9.19
CA SER A 428 -1.45 -9.68 -8.05
C SER A 428 -1.87 -10.44 -6.79
N ARG A 429 -3.11 -10.96 -6.72
CA ARG A 429 -3.55 -11.83 -5.61
C ARG A 429 -3.41 -13.31 -5.96
N TYR A 430 -2.72 -13.68 -7.03
CA TYR A 430 -2.56 -15.10 -7.41
C TYR A 430 -1.95 -15.93 -6.26
N HIS A 431 -0.78 -15.54 -5.75
CA HIS A 431 -0.03 -16.32 -4.76
C HIS A 431 -0.60 -16.30 -3.36
N SER A 432 -1.08 -15.14 -2.89
CA SER A 432 -1.48 -14.96 -1.50
C SER A 432 -2.49 -13.84 -1.32
N ASP A 433 -3.15 -13.87 -0.16
CA ASP A 433 -4.09 -12.83 0.23
C ASP A 433 -3.40 -11.49 0.45
N GLN A 434 -4.07 -10.43 0.02
CA GLN A 434 -3.63 -9.05 0.18
C GLN A 434 -4.38 -8.36 1.32
N LEU A 435 -4.03 -8.72 2.55
CA LEU A 435 -4.79 -8.37 3.77
C LEU A 435 -4.95 -6.86 4.02
N PHE A 436 -3.97 -6.04 3.60
CA PHE A 436 -3.97 -4.59 3.83
C PHE A 436 -4.48 -3.75 2.64
N LYS A 437 -4.97 -4.39 1.57
CA LYS A 437 -5.52 -3.71 0.40
C LYS A 437 -6.76 -4.45 -0.10
N ASN A 438 -7.14 -4.30 -1.36
CA ASN A 438 -8.33 -4.99 -1.87
C ASN A 438 -8.05 -6.49 -2.07
N ASN A 439 -8.66 -7.35 -1.25
CA ASN A 439 -8.58 -8.80 -1.38
C ASN A 439 -9.85 -9.46 -1.94
N SER A 440 -10.77 -8.66 -2.52
CA SER A 440 -12.01 -9.21 -3.08
C SER A 440 -11.73 -10.14 -4.27
N ILE A 441 -12.49 -11.22 -4.37
CA ILE A 441 -12.58 -12.15 -5.51
C ILE A 441 -11.24 -12.66 -6.02
N ARG A 442 -10.35 -13.01 -5.10
CA ARG A 442 -9.06 -13.62 -5.39
C ARG A 442 -9.15 -14.83 -6.34
N ILE A 443 -10.26 -15.57 -6.32
CA ILE A 443 -10.51 -16.67 -7.27
C ILE A 443 -10.38 -16.24 -8.74
N ILE A 444 -10.72 -15.00 -9.07
CA ILE A 444 -10.63 -14.49 -10.44
C ILE A 444 -9.18 -14.32 -10.86
N ASP A 445 -8.32 -13.77 -9.99
CA ASP A 445 -6.87 -13.69 -10.23
C ASP A 445 -6.26 -15.09 -10.47
N ILE A 446 -6.72 -16.10 -9.70
CA ILE A 446 -6.32 -17.51 -9.87
C ILE A 446 -6.78 -18.05 -11.23
N CYS A 447 -8.05 -17.84 -11.61
CA CYS A 447 -8.57 -18.27 -12.91
C CYS A 447 -7.79 -17.66 -14.09
N LEU A 448 -7.43 -16.38 -14.00
CA LEU A 448 -6.68 -15.69 -15.05
C LEU A 448 -5.30 -16.34 -15.25
N VAL A 449 -4.56 -16.54 -14.17
CA VAL A 449 -3.20 -17.09 -14.26
C VAL A 449 -3.22 -18.55 -14.72
N GLU A 450 -4.09 -19.38 -14.15
CA GLU A 450 -4.21 -20.79 -14.53
C GLU A 450 -4.62 -20.96 -16.00
N TYR A 451 -5.54 -20.13 -16.49
CA TYR A 451 -5.94 -20.14 -17.89
C TYR A 451 -4.81 -19.66 -18.82
N LEU A 452 -4.20 -18.50 -18.53
CA LEU A 452 -3.23 -17.86 -19.43
C LEU A 452 -1.86 -18.57 -19.45
N VAL A 453 -1.46 -19.21 -18.34
CA VAL A 453 -0.15 -19.87 -18.22
C VAL A 453 -0.27 -21.37 -18.41
N ASN A 454 -1.21 -22.02 -17.71
CA ASN A 454 -1.30 -23.47 -17.64
C ASN A 454 -2.34 -24.07 -18.61
N ASN A 455 -3.06 -23.23 -19.37
CA ASN A 455 -4.17 -23.63 -20.23
C ASN A 455 -5.28 -24.40 -19.49
N GLN A 456 -5.43 -24.17 -18.19
CA GLN A 456 -6.46 -24.80 -17.38
C GLN A 456 -7.80 -24.09 -17.60
N ASP A 457 -8.87 -24.87 -17.79
CA ASP A 457 -10.20 -24.30 -17.96
C ASP A 457 -10.69 -23.58 -16.69
N VAL A 458 -11.30 -22.42 -16.88
CA VAL A 458 -11.79 -21.53 -15.80
C VAL A 458 -12.75 -22.27 -14.86
N LEU A 459 -13.65 -23.10 -15.39
CA LEU A 459 -14.61 -23.82 -14.57
C LEU A 459 -13.90 -24.85 -13.69
N THR A 460 -12.85 -25.50 -14.20
CA THR A 460 -12.02 -26.45 -13.44
C THR A 460 -11.36 -25.75 -12.25
N THR A 461 -10.70 -24.61 -12.49
CA THR A 461 -10.06 -23.83 -11.41
C THR A 461 -11.06 -23.38 -10.34
N ILE A 462 -12.27 -22.98 -10.73
CA ILE A 462 -13.33 -22.62 -9.77
C ILE A 462 -13.75 -23.84 -8.95
N GLN A 463 -14.01 -24.98 -9.61
CA GLN A 463 -14.47 -26.21 -8.96
C GLN A 463 -13.46 -26.75 -7.93
N GLU A 464 -12.17 -26.71 -8.25
CA GLU A 464 -11.07 -27.15 -7.38
C GLU A 464 -10.88 -26.28 -6.13
N ASN A 465 -11.51 -25.11 -6.07
CA ASN A 465 -11.37 -24.16 -4.96
C ASN A 465 -12.68 -23.92 -4.19
N LEU A 466 -13.75 -24.68 -4.47
CA LEU A 466 -15.05 -24.55 -3.79
C LEU A 466 -15.00 -24.89 -2.28
N ASP A 467 -13.93 -25.51 -1.80
CA ASP A 467 -13.65 -25.76 -0.38
C ASP A 467 -13.09 -24.52 0.34
N LYS A 468 -12.80 -23.43 -0.38
CA LYS A 468 -12.16 -22.21 0.13
C LYS A 468 -13.03 -20.97 -0.09
N PRO A 469 -14.11 -20.76 0.70
CA PRO A 469 -14.99 -19.61 0.54
C PRO A 469 -14.27 -18.27 0.52
N HIS A 470 -13.22 -18.09 1.33
CA HIS A 470 -12.46 -16.83 1.40
C HIS A 470 -11.91 -16.35 0.05
N LEU A 471 -11.69 -17.22 -0.95
CA LEU A 471 -11.23 -16.82 -2.29
C LEU A 471 -12.32 -16.12 -3.13
N PHE A 472 -13.59 -16.38 -2.83
CA PHE A 472 -14.75 -15.92 -3.60
C PHE A 472 -15.39 -14.65 -3.04
N GLN A 473 -14.94 -14.20 -1.86
CA GLN A 473 -15.57 -13.13 -1.12
C GLN A 473 -15.40 -11.78 -1.81
N TYR A 474 -16.43 -10.95 -1.77
CA TYR A 474 -16.31 -9.51 -1.94
C TYR A 474 -16.30 -8.84 -0.57
N ILE A 475 -15.39 -7.90 -0.35
CA ILE A 475 -15.41 -7.03 0.83
C ILE A 475 -15.92 -5.66 0.39
N LEU A 476 -17.23 -5.45 0.53
CA LEU A 476 -17.91 -4.22 0.17
C LEU A 476 -17.74 -3.19 1.28
N GLN A 477 -17.44 -1.94 0.91
CA GLN A 477 -17.22 -0.85 1.86
C GLN A 477 -17.94 0.43 1.43
N ALA A 478 -18.89 0.89 2.25
CA ALA A 478 -19.43 2.24 2.14
C ALA A 478 -18.44 3.25 2.77
N GLY A 479 -17.83 4.08 1.93
CA GLY A 479 -16.94 5.16 2.39
C GLY A 479 -17.69 6.24 3.19
N GLY A 480 -16.97 7.08 3.94
CA GLY A 480 -17.59 8.11 4.81
C GLY A 480 -18.43 9.19 4.10
N THR A 481 -18.39 9.25 2.77
CA THR A 481 -19.25 10.14 1.97
C THR A 481 -20.66 9.58 1.76
N TYR A 482 -20.91 8.32 2.12
CA TYR A 482 -22.20 7.65 2.01
C TYR A 482 -22.87 7.52 3.39
N LYS A 483 -24.21 7.47 3.41
CA LYS A 483 -25.00 7.23 4.63
C LYS A 483 -24.81 5.81 5.17
N GLY A 484 -24.46 4.85 4.31
CA GLY A 484 -24.25 3.46 4.68
C GLY A 484 -24.47 2.51 3.50
N THR A 485 -24.54 1.22 3.82
CA THR A 485 -24.90 0.15 2.87
C THR A 485 -26.36 -0.22 3.08
N PHE A 486 -27.12 -0.31 1.99
CA PHE A 486 -28.56 -0.58 2.01
C PHE A 486 -28.92 -1.62 0.96
N ASP A 487 -29.99 -2.37 1.18
CA ASP A 487 -30.62 -3.15 0.12
C ASP A 487 -31.69 -2.36 -0.64
N SER A 488 -32.26 -3.00 -1.66
CA SER A 488 -33.31 -2.39 -2.51
C SER A 488 -34.61 -2.11 -1.75
N ASP A 489 -34.86 -2.77 -0.62
CA ASP A 489 -36.02 -2.54 0.25
C ASP A 489 -35.76 -1.42 1.28
N GLY A 490 -34.53 -0.87 1.30
CA GLY A 490 -34.15 0.23 2.18
C GLY A 490 -33.70 -0.22 3.57
N LYS A 491 -33.48 -1.52 3.80
CA LYS A 491 -32.88 -2.01 5.04
C LYS A 491 -31.39 -1.69 5.04
N GLN A 492 -30.92 -1.18 6.18
CA GLN A 492 -29.52 -0.85 6.40
C GLN A 492 -28.71 -2.08 6.81
N TYR A 493 -27.47 -2.15 6.34
CA TYR A 493 -26.46 -3.14 6.69
C TYR A 493 -25.21 -2.43 7.24
N ASN A 494 -24.26 -3.24 7.70
CA ASN A 494 -22.95 -2.81 8.17
C ASN A 494 -22.26 -1.89 7.16
N LYS A 495 -21.31 -1.09 7.62
CA LYS A 495 -20.51 -0.25 6.72
C LYS A 495 -19.60 -1.10 5.83
N ILE A 496 -19.07 -2.19 6.39
CA ILE A 496 -18.28 -3.19 5.68
C ILE A 496 -19.03 -4.52 5.68
N ASN A 497 -19.22 -5.11 4.51
CA ASN A 497 -19.92 -6.39 4.37
C ASN A 497 -19.11 -7.36 3.53
N ARG A 498 -19.03 -8.61 3.98
CA ARG A 498 -18.63 -9.74 3.16
C ARG A 498 -19.85 -10.26 2.41
N VAL A 499 -19.70 -10.38 1.09
CA VAL A 499 -20.72 -10.98 0.25
C VAL A 499 -20.17 -11.99 -0.75
N PHE A 500 -21.03 -12.89 -1.20
CA PHE A 500 -20.79 -13.86 -2.27
C PHE A 500 -21.87 -13.75 -3.34
N ALA A 501 -21.54 -14.07 -4.59
CA ALA A 501 -22.57 -14.26 -5.63
C ALA A 501 -23.42 -15.48 -5.28
N SER A 502 -24.75 -15.35 -5.28
CA SER A 502 -25.69 -16.38 -4.80
C SER A 502 -26.60 -16.88 -5.91
N ARG A 503 -26.89 -18.20 -5.92
CA ARG A 503 -27.88 -18.84 -6.82
C ARG A 503 -29.33 -18.66 -6.38
N LYS A 504 -29.54 -18.46 -5.08
CA LYS A 504 -30.87 -18.31 -4.48
C LYS A 504 -31.31 -16.85 -4.56
N GLU A 505 -32.58 -16.57 -4.24
CA GLU A 505 -33.03 -15.21 -3.93
C GLU A 505 -32.02 -14.58 -2.96
N GLY A 506 -31.32 -13.56 -3.46
CA GLY A 506 -30.25 -12.87 -2.77
C GLY A 506 -30.61 -11.41 -2.63
N ILE A 507 -29.74 -10.67 -1.94
CA ILE A 507 -29.97 -9.26 -1.65
C ILE A 507 -29.02 -8.43 -2.52
N LEU A 508 -29.49 -7.34 -3.11
CA LEU A 508 -28.63 -6.39 -3.81
C LEU A 508 -28.17 -5.30 -2.84
N LEU A 509 -26.92 -5.34 -2.39
CA LEU A 509 -26.35 -4.27 -1.57
C LEU A 509 -25.87 -3.09 -2.42
N GLN A 510 -26.20 -1.88 -1.97
CA GLN A 510 -25.87 -0.61 -2.64
C GLN A 510 -25.39 0.41 -1.61
N LYS A 511 -24.60 1.38 -2.06
CA LYS A 511 -24.19 2.53 -1.25
C LYS A 511 -25.26 3.61 -1.34
N LYS A 512 -25.74 4.10 -0.20
CA LYS A 512 -26.71 5.20 -0.16
C LYS A 512 -26.01 6.54 -0.02
N ARG A 513 -26.23 7.44 -0.99
CA ARG A 513 -25.67 8.80 -1.01
C ARG A 513 -26.36 9.72 -0.01
N GLN A 514 -25.81 10.92 0.17
CA GLN A 514 -26.38 11.93 1.07
C GLN A 514 -27.76 12.43 0.60
N ASP A 515 -28.00 12.44 -0.72
CA ASP A 515 -29.28 12.76 -1.38
C ASP A 515 -30.24 11.56 -1.45
N ASP A 516 -29.99 10.50 -0.68
CA ASP A 516 -30.74 9.23 -0.64
C ASP A 516 -30.68 8.38 -1.92
N GLY A 517 -29.94 8.81 -2.94
CA GLY A 517 -29.72 8.00 -4.14
C GLY A 517 -28.88 6.75 -3.89
N LEU A 518 -29.29 5.62 -4.48
CA LEU A 518 -28.56 4.35 -4.40
C LEU A 518 -27.55 4.22 -5.54
N VAL A 519 -26.33 3.80 -5.21
CA VAL A 519 -25.24 3.55 -6.17
C VAL A 519 -24.70 2.15 -5.97
N ARG A 520 -24.62 1.37 -7.04
CA ARG A 520 -24.08 0.01 -6.98
C ARG A 520 -22.59 0.00 -6.67
N PHE A 521 -22.14 -1.08 -6.04
CA PHE A 521 -20.72 -1.40 -5.98
C PHE A 521 -20.26 -1.90 -7.38
N PRO A 522 -19.12 -1.44 -7.90
CA PRO A 522 -18.63 -1.89 -9.21
C PRO A 522 -18.38 -3.39 -9.26
N ASP A 523 -18.69 -4.02 -10.40
CA ASP A 523 -18.42 -5.44 -10.68
C ASP A 523 -18.94 -6.41 -9.60
N THR A 524 -20.09 -6.10 -8.99
CA THR A 524 -20.73 -6.92 -7.96
C THR A 524 -21.97 -7.65 -8.49
N PRO A 525 -22.30 -8.85 -7.97
CA PRO A 525 -23.44 -9.63 -8.43
C PRO A 525 -24.78 -8.94 -8.11
N ASP A 526 -25.83 -9.25 -8.88
CA ASP A 526 -27.20 -8.79 -8.58
C ASP A 526 -27.76 -9.47 -7.33
N ASN A 527 -27.50 -10.77 -7.18
CA ASN A 527 -27.96 -11.57 -6.04
C ASN A 527 -26.78 -11.87 -5.12
N MET A 528 -26.78 -11.26 -3.94
CA MET A 528 -25.71 -11.44 -2.95
C MET A 528 -26.17 -12.29 -1.76
N LEU A 529 -25.30 -13.20 -1.33
CA LEU A 529 -25.34 -13.79 0.01
C LEU A 529 -24.46 -12.95 0.93
N VAL A 530 -25.06 -12.30 1.93
CA VAL A 530 -24.33 -11.56 2.97
C VAL A 530 -23.90 -12.54 4.06
N TRP A 531 -22.59 -12.58 4.39
CA TRP A 531 -22.04 -13.49 5.39
C TRP A 531 -20.87 -12.83 6.13
N ASN A 532 -21.18 -12.14 7.23
CA ASN A 532 -20.16 -11.43 8.03
C ASN A 532 -19.50 -12.31 9.11
N ASP A 533 -19.91 -13.57 9.31
CA ASP A 533 -19.21 -14.52 10.19
C ASP A 533 -17.99 -15.13 9.47
N GLU A 534 -17.15 -15.86 10.18
CA GLU A 534 -15.98 -16.57 9.65
C GLU A 534 -16.33 -17.41 8.41
N CYS A 535 -15.51 -17.30 7.36
CA CYS A 535 -15.69 -18.01 6.10
C CYS A 535 -15.75 -19.53 6.30
N ASP A 536 -14.96 -20.07 7.24
CA ASP A 536 -14.89 -21.51 7.50
C ASP A 536 -16.18 -22.07 8.13
N LYS A 537 -17.03 -21.21 8.69
CA LYS A 537 -18.35 -21.61 9.22
C LYS A 537 -19.43 -21.67 8.14
N LEU A 538 -19.16 -21.20 6.92
CA LEU A 538 -20.13 -21.19 5.82
C LEU A 538 -20.30 -22.60 5.21
N LYS A 539 -21.22 -23.38 5.78
CA LYS A 539 -21.52 -24.75 5.34
C LYS A 539 -22.23 -24.79 3.99
N ASN A 540 -22.00 -25.86 3.23
CA ASN A 540 -22.62 -26.10 1.91
C ASN A 540 -22.38 -24.96 0.91
N PHE A 541 -21.22 -24.31 0.99
CA PHE A 541 -20.85 -23.16 0.15
C PHE A 541 -21.11 -23.40 -1.35
N ASN A 542 -20.70 -24.57 -1.87
CA ASN A 542 -20.92 -24.98 -3.26
C ASN A 542 -22.39 -25.03 -3.71
N GLN A 543 -23.34 -25.19 -2.79
CA GLN A 543 -24.78 -25.18 -3.08
C GLN A 543 -25.38 -23.77 -3.01
N LEU A 544 -24.70 -22.83 -2.36
CA LEU A 544 -25.17 -21.46 -2.15
C LEU A 544 -24.68 -20.52 -3.26
N ILE A 545 -23.44 -20.72 -3.74
CA ILE A 545 -22.81 -19.75 -4.63
C ILE A 545 -23.21 -19.88 -6.10
N ASP A 546 -23.21 -18.74 -6.78
CA ASP A 546 -23.34 -18.65 -8.23
C ASP A 546 -21.97 -18.76 -8.92
N ILE A 547 -21.59 -20.01 -9.22
CA ILE A 547 -20.39 -20.34 -10.02
C ILE A 547 -20.43 -19.65 -11.41
N THR A 548 -21.61 -19.50 -12.02
CA THR A 548 -21.74 -18.93 -13.36
C THR A 548 -21.35 -17.44 -13.36
N PHE A 549 -21.70 -16.71 -12.30
CA PHE A 549 -21.25 -15.33 -12.12
C PHE A 549 -19.71 -15.22 -12.14
N TYR A 550 -19.02 -16.02 -11.32
CA TYR A 550 -17.55 -15.99 -11.25
C TYR A 550 -16.89 -16.44 -12.57
N TYR A 551 -17.44 -17.47 -13.21
CA TYR A 551 -16.97 -17.93 -14.52
C TYR A 551 -17.07 -16.83 -15.58
N ASN A 552 -18.22 -16.16 -15.68
CA ASN A 552 -18.43 -15.08 -16.65
C ASN A 552 -17.51 -13.89 -16.36
N LEU A 553 -17.33 -13.53 -15.08
CA LEU A 553 -16.43 -12.45 -14.69
C LEU A 553 -14.97 -12.78 -15.03
N ALA A 554 -14.54 -14.02 -14.83
CA ALA A 554 -13.20 -14.46 -15.22
C ALA A 554 -13.03 -14.42 -16.75
N LYS A 555 -14.00 -14.92 -17.53
CA LYS A 555 -13.96 -14.86 -19.00
C LYS A 555 -13.89 -13.42 -19.52
N GLN A 556 -14.72 -12.52 -18.99
CA GLN A 556 -14.70 -11.11 -19.36
C GLN A 556 -13.33 -10.45 -19.07
N ARG A 557 -12.62 -10.88 -18.03
CA ARG A 557 -11.28 -10.38 -17.74
C ARG A 557 -10.23 -11.00 -18.65
N ILE A 558 -10.31 -12.31 -18.92
CA ILE A 558 -9.43 -13.02 -19.85
C ILE A 558 -9.47 -12.39 -21.24
N GLU A 559 -10.64 -12.00 -21.74
CA GLU A 559 -10.79 -11.30 -23.03
C GLU A 559 -10.01 -9.97 -23.11
N ARG A 560 -9.60 -9.39 -21.99
CA ARG A 560 -8.76 -8.17 -21.96
C ARG A 560 -7.26 -8.48 -21.97
N TRP A 561 -6.90 -9.75 -21.82
CA TRP A 561 -5.54 -10.30 -21.79
C TRP A 561 -5.22 -11.15 -23.04
N GLU A 562 -6.18 -11.24 -23.95
CA GLU A 562 -6.04 -11.76 -25.32
C GLU A 562 -6.20 -10.59 -26.30
#